data_AF-A0A1C7MUT5-F1
#
_entry.id   AF-A0A1C7MUT5-F1
#
_cell.length_a   1.000
_cell.length_b   1.000
_cell.length_c   1.000
_cell.angle_alpha   90.00
_cell.angle_beta   90.00
_cell.angle_gamma   90.00
#
_symmetry.space_group_name_H-M   'P 1'
#
loop_
_entity.id
_entity.type
_entity.pdbx_description
1 polymer ?
#
loop_
_entity_poly.entity_id
_entity_poly.type
_entity_poly.pdbx_seq_one_letter_code
_entity_poly.pdbx_strand_id
1 'polypeptide(L)'
;IGITLGTISEGSFQTLLIALVFHQFFEGIALGTRVNELNCKTWFKPIVMGLLFVCMTPIGVAIGIGIRSSINPPAAILAQAILDSLSAGILLYNAFVSLMSAEINQNTSFRRAPLGRKVYCFTFMYLGAALMSVLGTWA
;
A
#
# COMPACT_ATOMS: atom_id res chain seq x y z
N ILE A 1 4.85 6.50 1.89
CA ILE A 1 4.04 6.50 3.14
C ILE A 1 4.90 6.64 4.41
N GLY A 2 5.81 5.71 4.73
CA GLY A 2 6.66 5.84 5.93
C GLY A 2 7.55 7.09 5.96
N ILE A 3 8.22 7.41 4.84
CA ILE A 3 9.08 8.60 4.71
C ILE A 3 8.25 9.89 4.89
N THR A 4 7.10 9.97 4.23
CA THR A 4 6.13 11.08 4.30
C THR A 4 5.70 11.38 5.74
N LEU A 5 5.42 10.34 6.54
CA LEU A 5 5.06 10.51 7.95
C LEU A 5 6.24 11.04 8.79
N GLY A 6 7.47 10.63 8.46
CA GLY A 6 8.69 11.07 9.16
C GLY A 6 9.13 12.50 8.80
N THR A 7 8.68 13.06 7.67
CA THR A 7 9.07 14.41 7.22
C THR A 7 8.07 15.51 7.61
N ILE A 8 6.85 15.17 8.03
CA ILE A 8 5.79 16.17 8.25
C ILE A 8 5.92 16.95 9.57
N SER A 9 5.38 18.17 9.56
CA SER A 9 5.24 19.07 10.72
C SER A 9 4.13 18.62 11.67
N GLU A 10 4.24 18.98 12.96
CA GLU A 10 3.38 18.47 14.04
C GLU A 10 1.86 18.62 13.83
N GLY A 11 1.41 19.63 13.05
CA GLY A 11 0.00 19.93 12.85
C GLY A 11 -0.81 18.87 12.08
N SER A 12 -0.16 18.03 11.26
CA SER A 12 -0.84 17.02 10.43
C SER A 12 -0.45 15.58 10.75
N PHE A 13 0.48 15.37 11.68
CA PHE A 13 1.01 14.05 12.02
C PHE A 13 -0.10 13.09 12.48
N GLN A 14 -0.98 13.53 13.38
CA GLN A 14 -2.01 12.68 13.96
C GLN A 14 -3.03 12.22 12.90
N THR A 15 -3.44 13.12 12.01
CA THR A 15 -4.39 12.80 10.93
C THR A 15 -3.78 11.81 9.94
N LEU A 16 -2.54 12.06 9.50
CA LEU A 16 -1.80 11.15 8.62
C LEU A 16 -1.54 9.79 9.26
N LEU A 17 -1.21 9.74 10.55
CA LEU A 17 -0.99 8.49 11.26
C LEU A 17 -2.26 7.65 11.28
N ILE A 18 -3.43 8.26 11.56
CA ILE A 18 -4.72 7.56 11.54
C ILE A 18 -5.00 7.02 10.13
N ALA A 19 -4.85 7.83 9.09
CA ALA A 19 -5.04 7.40 7.71
C ALA A 19 -4.10 6.24 7.34
N LEU A 20 -2.83 6.32 7.74
CA LEU A 20 -1.81 5.32 7.46
C LEU A 20 -2.12 3.99 8.16
N VAL A 21 -2.60 4.00 9.40
CA VAL A 21 -3.00 2.78 10.11
C VAL A 21 -4.11 2.04 9.36
N PHE A 22 -5.14 2.75 8.91
CA PHE A 22 -6.20 2.13 8.12
C PHE A 22 -5.68 1.60 6.78
N HIS A 23 -4.88 2.38 6.06
CA HIS A 23 -4.28 1.95 4.80
C HIS A 23 -3.46 0.66 4.98
N GLN A 24 -2.54 0.66 5.94
CA GLN A 24 -1.64 -0.47 6.21
C GLN A 24 -2.41 -1.70 6.70
N PHE A 25 -3.52 -1.51 7.42
CA PHE A 25 -4.41 -2.61 7.82
C PHE A 25 -5.01 -3.33 6.61
N PHE A 26 -5.55 -2.59 5.65
CA PHE A 26 -6.11 -3.19 4.43
C PHE A 26 -5.05 -3.83 3.54
N GLU A 27 -3.88 -3.20 3.38
CA GLU A 27 -2.76 -3.81 2.67
C GLU A 27 -2.26 -5.09 3.37
N GLY A 28 -2.24 -5.12 4.71
CA GLY A 28 -1.84 -6.28 5.49
C GLY A 28 -2.80 -7.46 5.35
N ILE A 29 -4.12 -7.20 5.33
CA ILE A 29 -5.13 -8.23 5.06
C ILE A 29 -4.93 -8.80 3.65
N ALA A 30 -4.76 -7.94 2.64
CA ALA A 30 -4.56 -8.35 1.25
C ALA A 30 -3.26 -9.17 1.07
N LEU A 31 -2.18 -8.79 1.75
CA LEU A 31 -0.95 -9.59 1.77
C LEU A 31 -1.20 -10.96 2.41
N GLY A 32 -1.92 -10.99 3.54
CA GLY A 32 -2.26 -12.22 4.26
C GLY A 32 -3.03 -13.22 3.39
N THR A 33 -4.02 -12.77 2.60
CA THR A 33 -4.76 -13.66 1.70
C THR A 33 -3.86 -14.22 0.61
N ARG A 34 -2.95 -13.42 0.04
CA ARG A 34 -1.99 -13.89 -0.98
C ARG A 34 -0.97 -14.87 -0.44
N VAL A 35 -0.45 -14.61 0.76
CA VAL A 35 0.47 -15.53 1.44
C VAL A 35 -0.21 -16.87 1.69
N ASN A 36 -1.50 -16.86 2.04
CA ASN A 36 -2.29 -18.09 2.23
C ASN A 36 -2.46 -18.87 0.91
N GLU A 37 -2.66 -18.19 -0.23
CA GLU A 37 -2.78 -18.83 -1.55
C GLU A 37 -1.50 -19.56 -2.00
N LEU A 38 -0.32 -19.15 -1.51
CA LEU A 38 0.96 -19.77 -1.85
C LEU A 38 1.12 -21.20 -1.31
N ASN A 39 0.22 -21.68 -0.43
CA ASN A 39 0.26 -23.04 0.15
C ASN A 39 1.66 -23.45 0.64
N CYS A 40 2.30 -22.56 1.41
CA CYS A 40 3.67 -22.77 1.87
C CYS A 40 3.75 -24.01 2.78
N LYS A 41 4.63 -24.95 2.44
CA LYS A 41 4.88 -26.17 3.23
C LYS A 41 5.44 -25.89 4.63
N THR A 42 6.06 -24.73 4.82
CA THR A 42 6.68 -24.30 6.08
C THR A 42 6.27 -22.88 6.44
N TRP A 43 6.18 -22.60 7.74
CA TRP A 43 5.83 -21.28 8.28
C TRP A 43 6.91 -20.22 8.09
N PHE A 44 8.12 -20.61 7.68
CA PHE A 44 9.24 -19.69 7.48
C PHE A 44 8.92 -18.60 6.46
N LYS A 45 8.37 -18.95 5.29
CA LYS A 45 8.08 -17.98 4.23
C LYS A 45 6.99 -16.96 4.64
N PRO A 46 5.81 -17.38 5.16
CA PRO A 46 4.81 -16.45 5.68
C PRO A 46 5.35 -15.49 6.75
N ILE A 47 6.14 -16.02 7.70
CA ILE A 47 6.70 -15.21 8.79
C ILE A 47 7.69 -14.18 8.25
N VAL A 48 8.58 -14.56 7.34
CA VAL A 48 9.54 -13.62 6.73
C VAL A 48 8.81 -12.54 5.93
N MET A 49 7.80 -12.89 5.13
CA MET A 49 7.01 -11.91 4.38
C MET A 49 6.26 -10.94 5.30
N GLY A 50 5.67 -11.44 6.39
CA GLY A 50 5.00 -10.62 7.39
C GLY A 50 5.96 -9.69 8.13
N LEU A 51 7.14 -10.19 8.54
CA LEU A 51 8.17 -9.37 9.19
C LEU A 51 8.67 -8.27 8.27
N LEU A 52 8.95 -8.57 7.00
CA LEU A 52 9.37 -7.57 6.02
C LEU A 52 8.30 -6.48 5.82
N PHE A 53 7.03 -6.87 5.78
CA PHE A 53 5.91 -5.93 5.68
C PHE A 53 5.83 -4.97 6.88
N VAL A 54 5.93 -5.50 8.11
CA VAL A 54 5.84 -4.70 9.34
C VAL A 54 7.06 -3.79 9.52
N CYS A 55 8.27 -4.25 9.14
CA CYS A 55 9.50 -3.49 9.30
C CYS A 55 9.64 -2.34 8.28
N MET A 56 9.02 -2.41 7.10
CA MET A 56 9.21 -1.38 6.08
C MET A 56 8.69 0.00 6.48
N THR A 57 7.55 0.08 7.17
CA THR A 57 6.98 1.35 7.62
C THR A 57 7.88 2.09 8.62
N PRO A 58 8.34 1.49 9.75
CA PRO A 58 9.24 2.17 10.69
C PRO A 58 10.61 2.49 10.08
N ILE A 59 11.14 1.65 9.18
CA ILE A 59 12.36 1.99 8.43
C ILE A 59 12.13 3.26 7.59
N GLY A 60 11.01 3.34 6.88
CA GLY A 60 10.64 4.53 6.12
C GLY A 60 10.53 5.78 7.00
N VAL A 61 9.89 5.68 8.16
CA VAL A 61 9.76 6.79 9.13
C VAL A 61 11.14 7.25 9.62
N ALA A 62 12.02 6.32 9.98
CA ALA A 62 13.38 6.64 10.42
C ALA A 62 14.17 7.39 9.33
N ILE A 63 14.07 6.94 8.08
CA ILE A 63 14.67 7.62 6.92
C ILE A 63 14.07 9.03 6.75
N GLY A 64 12.74 9.17 6.87
CA GLY A 64 12.06 10.47 6.77
C GLY A 64 12.53 11.47 7.83
N ILE A 65 12.68 11.03 9.08
CA ILE A 65 13.23 11.84 10.17
C ILE A 65 14.67 12.27 9.85
N GLY A 66 15.49 11.35 9.32
CA GLY A 66 16.87 11.64 8.92
C GLY A 66 16.98 12.66 7.79
N ILE A 67 16.11 12.56 6.77
CA ILE A 67 16.02 13.54 5.67
C ILE A 67 15.66 14.92 6.22
N ARG A 68 14.66 14.99 7.11
CA ARG A 68 14.20 16.24 7.73
C ARG A 68 15.29 16.90 8.59
N SER A 69 16.12 16.12 9.27
CA SER A 69 17.16 16.65 10.17
C SER A 69 18.46 17.04 9.44
N SER A 70 18.75 16.46 8.28
CA SER A 70 20.08 16.53 7.64
C SER A 70 20.12 17.35 6.36
N ILE A 71 18.97 17.62 5.71
CA ILE A 71 18.90 18.24 4.38
C ILE A 71 18.24 19.62 4.45
N ASN A 72 18.75 20.56 3.65
CA ASN A 72 18.12 21.88 3.47
C ASN A 72 16.64 21.73 3.04
N PRO A 73 15.71 22.56 3.55
CA PRO A 73 14.28 22.39 3.32
C PRO A 73 13.85 22.21 1.84
N PRO A 74 14.40 22.96 0.86
CA PRO A 74 14.03 22.78 -0.55
C PRO A 74 14.47 21.42 -1.13
N ALA A 75 15.66 20.95 -0.73
CA ALA A 75 16.20 19.67 -1.21
C ALA A 75 15.49 18.48 -0.57
N ALA A 76 15.03 18.62 0.68
CA ALA A 76 14.22 17.60 1.36
C ALA A 76 12.86 17.40 0.67
N ILE A 77 12.19 18.48 0.27
CA ILE A 77 10.92 18.44 -0.47
C ILE A 77 11.13 17.78 -1.84
N LEU A 78 12.19 18.13 -2.57
CA LEU A 78 12.49 17.52 -3.87
C LEU A 78 12.76 16.02 -3.76
N ALA A 79 13.57 15.60 -2.78
CA ALA A 79 13.85 14.19 -2.52
C ALA A 79 12.56 13.42 -2.19
N GLN A 80 11.71 13.99 -1.34
CA GLN A 80 10.41 13.41 -1.00
C GLN A 80 9.52 13.27 -2.25
N ALA A 81 9.41 14.32 -3.08
CA ALA A 81 8.59 14.29 -4.28
C ALA A 81 9.05 13.22 -5.30
N ILE A 82 10.36 13.04 -5.47
CA ILE A 82 10.92 12.00 -6.34
C ILE A 82 10.58 10.61 -5.79
N LEU A 83 10.79 10.38 -4.49
CA LEU A 83 10.53 9.09 -3.86
C LEU A 83 9.04 8.75 -3.86
N ASP A 84 8.16 9.72 -3.58
CA ASP A 84 6.72 9.54 -3.61
C ASP A 84 6.22 9.27 -5.05
N SER A 85 6.75 9.97 -6.07
CA SER A 85 6.41 9.71 -7.48
C SER A 85 6.86 8.31 -7.94
N LEU A 86 8.06 7.87 -7.56
CA LEU A 86 8.55 6.52 -7.86
C LEU A 86 7.67 5.46 -7.18
N SER A 87 7.35 5.67 -5.90
CA SER A 87 6.47 4.77 -5.14
C SER A 87 5.08 4.68 -5.77
N ALA A 88 4.50 5.82 -6.19
CA ALA A 88 3.20 5.84 -6.86
C ALA A 88 3.22 5.04 -8.17
N GLY A 89 4.28 5.17 -8.97
CA GLY A 89 4.46 4.37 -10.19
C GLY A 89 4.51 2.87 -9.93
N ILE A 90 5.27 2.44 -8.92
CA ILE A 90 5.36 1.02 -8.52
C ILE A 90 4.01 0.51 -8.02
N LEU A 91 3.28 1.29 -7.22
CA LEU A 91 1.96 0.91 -6.73
C LEU A 91 0.93 0.77 -7.86
N LEU A 92 0.94 1.69 -8.84
CA LEU A 92 0.08 1.59 -10.02
C LEU A 92 0.41 0.33 -10.84
N TYR A 93 1.69 0.04 -11.06
CA TYR A 93 2.12 -1.18 -11.74
C TYR A 93 1.63 -2.43 -10.99
N ASN A 94 1.85 -2.50 -9.67
CA ASN A 94 1.39 -3.64 -8.87
C ASN A 94 -0.14 -3.77 -8.89
N ALA A 95 -0.88 -2.67 -8.80
CA ALA A 95 -2.34 -2.68 -8.80
C ALA A 95 -2.90 -3.21 -10.12
N PHE A 96 -2.46 -2.67 -11.27
CA PHE A 96 -3.00 -3.05 -12.57
C PHE A 96 -2.39 -4.34 -13.12
N VAL A 97 -1.08 -4.46 -13.08
CA VAL A 97 -0.35 -5.55 -13.74
C VAL A 97 -0.23 -6.77 -12.84
N SER A 98 0.09 -6.59 -11.56
CA SER A 98 0.32 -7.74 -10.67
C SER A 98 -0.95 -8.26 -10.01
N LEU A 99 -1.87 -7.39 -9.59
CA LEU A 99 -3.09 -7.80 -8.88
C LEU A 99 -4.29 -7.95 -9.83
N MET A 100 -4.63 -6.90 -10.57
CA MET A 100 -5.83 -6.90 -11.42
C MET A 100 -5.70 -7.86 -12.59
N SER A 101 -4.55 -7.92 -13.26
CA SER A 101 -4.31 -8.91 -14.33
C SER A 101 -4.39 -10.34 -13.82
N ALA A 102 -3.85 -10.62 -12.63
CA ALA A 102 -3.89 -11.96 -12.04
C ALA A 102 -5.35 -12.38 -11.73
N GLU A 103 -6.14 -11.49 -11.12
CA GLU A 103 -7.52 -11.78 -10.75
C GLU A 103 -8.50 -11.83 -11.93
N ILE A 104 -8.31 -11.01 -12.95
CA ILE A 104 -9.28 -10.87 -14.04
C ILE A 104 -8.88 -11.70 -15.27
N ASN A 105 -7.61 -11.61 -15.66
CA ASN A 105 -7.15 -12.14 -16.94
C ASN A 105 -6.59 -13.57 -16.79
N GLN A 106 -5.83 -13.82 -15.72
CA GLN A 106 -5.20 -15.12 -15.48
C GLN A 106 -6.14 -16.11 -14.78
N ASN A 107 -7.13 -15.63 -14.02
CA ASN A 107 -8.10 -16.49 -13.34
C ASN A 107 -9.21 -16.97 -14.30
N THR A 108 -9.09 -18.23 -14.76
CA THR A 108 -10.08 -18.85 -15.66
C THR A 108 -11.46 -19.01 -15.04
N SER A 109 -11.55 -19.15 -13.71
CA SER A 109 -12.81 -19.22 -12.96
C SER A 109 -13.54 -17.88 -13.01
N PHE A 110 -12.82 -16.77 -12.83
CA PHE A 110 -13.40 -15.42 -12.94
C PHE A 110 -13.87 -15.11 -14.36
N ARG A 111 -13.12 -15.53 -15.38
CA ARG A 111 -13.50 -15.33 -16.80
C ARG A 111 -14.80 -16.04 -17.16
N ARG A 112 -15.00 -17.27 -16.67
CA ARG A 112 -16.21 -18.07 -16.89
C ARG A 112 -17.37 -17.70 -15.96
N ALA A 113 -17.14 -16.84 -14.96
CA ALA A 113 -18.17 -16.41 -14.02
C ALA A 113 -19.29 -15.62 -14.72
N PRO A 114 -20.54 -15.71 -14.21
CA PRO A 114 -21.67 -14.95 -14.73
C PRO A 114 -21.44 -13.44 -14.55
N LEU A 115 -22.06 -12.64 -15.41
CA LEU A 115 -21.90 -11.18 -15.42
C LEU A 115 -22.20 -10.55 -14.05
N GLY A 116 -23.21 -11.06 -13.33
CA GLY A 116 -23.55 -10.58 -11.99
C GLY A 116 -22.40 -10.69 -10.99
N ARG A 117 -21.63 -11.78 -11.02
CA ARG A 117 -20.45 -11.94 -10.14
C ARG A 117 -19.33 -10.98 -10.52
N LYS A 118 -19.14 -10.72 -11.82
CA LYS A 118 -18.14 -9.75 -12.30
C LYS A 118 -18.49 -8.35 -11.83
N VAL A 119 -19.74 -7.92 -12.05
CA VAL A 119 -20.24 -6.60 -11.60
C VAL A 119 -20.08 -6.46 -10.09
N TYR A 120 -20.48 -7.48 -9.32
CA TYR A 120 -20.29 -7.48 -7.87
C TYR A 120 -18.82 -7.24 -7.48
N CYS A 121 -17.87 -8.02 -8.02
CA CYS A 121 -16.45 -7.85 -7.73
C CYS A 121 -15.93 -6.45 -8.10
N PHE A 122 -16.31 -5.90 -9.26
CA PHE A 122 -15.93 -4.54 -9.66
C PHE A 122 -16.53 -3.48 -8.73
N THR A 123 -17.79 -3.62 -8.31
CA THR A 123 -18.42 -2.69 -7.36
C THR A 123 -17.66 -2.65 -6.04
N PHE A 124 -17.27 -3.80 -5.47
CA PHE A 124 -16.47 -3.84 -4.24
C PHE A 124 -15.06 -3.27 -4.44
N MET A 125 -14.44 -3.50 -5.60
CA MET A 125 -13.14 -2.91 -5.93
C MET A 125 -13.21 -1.38 -5.98
N TYR A 126 -14.21 -0.82 -6.69
CA TYR A 126 -14.41 0.63 -6.75
C TYR A 126 -14.80 1.22 -5.40
N LEU A 127 -15.58 0.50 -4.59
CA LEU A 127 -15.93 0.91 -3.24
C LEU A 127 -14.67 0.97 -2.35
N GLY A 128 -13.78 -0.01 -2.44
CA GLY A 128 -12.48 0.02 -1.77
C GLY A 128 -11.62 1.20 -2.22
N ALA A 129 -11.54 1.47 -3.53
CA ALA A 129 -10.82 2.64 -4.05
C ALA A 129 -11.44 3.96 -3.57
N ALA A 130 -12.77 4.06 -3.51
CA ALA A 130 -13.46 5.24 -2.99
C ALA A 130 -13.18 5.46 -1.51
N LEU A 131 -13.19 4.40 -0.69
CA LEU A 131 -12.82 4.47 0.73
C LEU A 131 -11.38 4.95 0.91
N MET A 132 -10.45 4.42 0.11
CA MET A 132 -9.04 4.88 0.13
C MET A 132 -8.90 6.33 -0.32
N SER A 133 -9.69 6.77 -1.30
CA SER A 133 -9.71 8.17 -1.71
C SER A 133 -10.20 9.09 -0.59
N VAL A 134 -11.21 8.68 0.18
CA VAL A 134 -11.71 9.46 1.34
C VAL A 134 -10.63 9.54 2.41
N LEU A 135 -9.97 8.44 2.75
CA LEU A 135 -8.84 8.45 3.68
C LEU A 135 -7.71 9.37 3.19
N GLY A 136 -7.45 9.37 1.88
CA GLY A 136 -6.48 10.26 1.24
C GLY A 136 -6.82 11.75 1.32
N THR A 137 -8.07 12.15 1.57
CA THR A 137 -8.39 13.57 1.79
C THR A 137 -7.92 14.09 3.14
N TRP A 138 -7.67 13.19 4.09
CA TRP A 138 -7.22 13.51 5.44
C TRP A 138 -5.72 13.24 5.63
N ALA A 139 -5.07 12.62 4.64
CA ALA A 139 -3.63 12.44 4.55
C ALA A 139 -2.99 13.65 3.84
#